data_AF-A0A665TII2-F1
#
_entry.id   AF-A0A665TII2-F1
#
_cell.length_a   1.000
_cell.length_b   1.000
_cell.length_c   1.000
_cell.angle_alpha   90.00
_cell.angle_beta   90.00
_cell.angle_gamma   90.00
#
_symmetry.space_group_name_H-M   'P 1'
#
loop_
_entity.id
_entity.type
_entity.pdbx_description
1 polymer ?
#
loop_
_entity_poly.entity_id
_entity_poly.type
_entity_poly.pdbx_seq_one_letter_code
_entity_poly.pdbx_strand_id
1 'polypeptide(L)'
;MADSTVTVEDIEGELFKIERIRDVLVRRESELRYMMDDIQLCKEITRLKKELHKLVSMPDNDKSTEDRQKEEELLLQIHKLVETRDFLVDDVEFERLRCASASVATIFLHMDVVIKQPLSAIKSLEHFLRHSAESV
;
A
#
# COMPACT_ATOMS: atom_id res chain seq x y z
N MET A 1 51.27 -18.31 -24.39
CA MET A 1 49.93 -17.96 -23.89
C MET A 1 50.01 -16.52 -23.43
N ALA A 2 49.15 -15.64 -23.94
CA ALA A 2 49.16 -14.23 -23.54
C ALA A 2 48.52 -14.16 -22.15
N ASP A 3 49.37 -13.99 -21.14
CA ASP A 3 48.92 -13.65 -19.80
C ASP A 3 48.34 -12.23 -19.89
N SER A 4 47.01 -12.13 -19.99
CA SER A 4 46.33 -10.85 -20.04
C SER A 4 46.36 -10.28 -18.64
N THR A 5 47.40 -9.50 -18.34
CA THR A 5 47.50 -8.78 -17.08
C THR A 5 46.37 -7.76 -17.02
N VAL A 6 45.36 -8.04 -16.20
CA VAL A 6 44.27 -7.12 -15.87
C VAL A 6 44.90 -5.78 -15.47
N THR A 7 44.55 -4.71 -16.18
CA THR A 7 45.07 -3.37 -15.90
C THR A 7 44.28 -2.71 -14.78
N VAL A 8 44.86 -1.67 -14.15
CA VAL A 8 44.14 -0.87 -13.15
C VAL A 8 42.87 -0.25 -13.74
N GLU A 9 42.93 0.17 -15.00
CA GLU A 9 41.79 0.73 -15.74
C GLU A 9 40.66 -0.30 -15.94
N ASP A 10 41.00 -1.57 -16.19
CA ASP A 10 40.01 -2.65 -16.27
C ASP A 10 39.30 -2.87 -14.91
N ILE A 11 40.06 -2.82 -13.81
CA ILE A 11 39.52 -2.96 -12.45
C ILE A 11 38.59 -1.79 -12.10
N GLU A 12 39.01 -0.56 -12.41
CA GLU A 12 38.19 0.65 -12.22
C GLU A 12 36.91 0.61 -13.06
N GLY A 13 37.01 0.12 -14.30
CA GLY A 13 35.87 -0.09 -15.19
C GLY A 13 34.86 -1.09 -14.63
N GLU A 14 35.32 -2.22 -14.08
CA GLU A 14 34.45 -3.21 -13.42
C GLU A 14 33.86 -2.67 -12.11
N LEU A 15 34.63 -1.91 -11.32
CA LEU A 15 34.13 -1.27 -10.10
C LEU A 15 32.97 -0.33 -10.44
N PHE A 16 33.11 0.52 -11.46
CA PHE A 16 32.04 1.42 -11.88
C PHE A 16 30.78 0.66 -12.32
N LYS A 17 30.93 -0.49 -13.01
CA LYS A 17 29.79 -1.35 -13.34
C LYS A 17 29.11 -1.91 -12.08
N ILE A 18 29.88 -2.37 -11.10
CA ILE A 18 29.37 -2.87 -9.81
C ILE A 18 28.60 -1.76 -9.08
N GLU A 19 29.12 -0.54 -9.03
CA GLU A 19 28.43 0.58 -8.38
C GLU A 19 27.11 0.92 -9.06
N ARG A 20 27.09 0.93 -10.40
CA ARG A 20 25.84 1.14 -11.14
C ARG A 20 24.81 0.04 -10.88
N ILE A 21 25.24 -1.22 -10.82
CA ILE A 21 24.36 -2.35 -10.49
C ILE A 21 23.82 -2.20 -9.07
N ARG A 22 24.68 -1.87 -8.10
CA ARG A 22 24.29 -1.62 -6.71
C ARG A 22 23.21 -0.54 -6.62
N ASP A 23 23.36 0.58 -7.31
CA ASP A 23 22.39 1.66 -7.30
C ASP A 23 21.03 1.23 -7.86
N VAL A 24 21.02 0.42 -8.92
CA VAL A 24 19.78 -0.16 -9.47
C VAL A 24 19.14 -1.12 -8.48
N LEU A 25 19.92 -1.98 -7.84
CA LEU A 25 19.42 -2.97 -6.87
C LEU A 25 18.83 -2.30 -5.63
N VAL A 26 19.52 -1.30 -5.06
CA VAL A 26 19.02 -0.56 -3.88
C VAL A 26 17.70 0.12 -4.19
N ARG A 27 17.56 0.72 -5.38
CA ARG A 27 16.28 1.29 -5.81
C ARG A 27 15.20 0.22 -5.90
N ARG A 28 15.50 -0.90 -6.58
CA ARG A 28 14.55 -2.01 -6.75
C ARG A 28 14.09 -2.61 -5.43
N GLU A 29 15.00 -2.72 -4.46
CA GLU A 29 14.69 -3.16 -3.11
C GLU A 29 13.69 -2.22 -2.43
N SER A 30 13.90 -0.90 -2.51
CA SER A 30 12.94 0.07 -1.99
C SER A 30 11.57 -0.10 -2.64
N GLU A 31 11.50 -0.30 -3.96
CA GLU A 31 10.21 -0.54 -4.64
C GLU A 31 9.49 -1.77 -4.08
N LEU A 32 10.23 -2.86 -3.91
CA LEU A 32 9.70 -4.10 -3.37
C LEU A 32 9.22 -3.92 -1.93
N ARG A 33 9.91 -3.11 -1.13
CA ARG A 33 9.52 -2.78 0.25
C ARG A 33 8.18 -2.03 0.27
N TYR A 34 8.05 -0.96 -0.51
CA TYR A 34 6.79 -0.22 -0.62
C TYR A 34 5.64 -1.13 -1.06
N MET A 35 5.85 -1.95 -2.09
CA MET A 35 4.81 -2.89 -2.55
C MET A 35 4.45 -3.94 -1.48
N MET A 36 5.43 -4.45 -0.74
CA MET A 36 5.16 -5.40 0.34
C MET A 36 4.30 -4.78 1.45
N ASP A 37 4.61 -3.55 1.86
CA ASP A 37 3.87 -2.83 2.89
C ASP A 37 2.42 -2.55 2.45
N ASP A 38 2.20 -2.09 1.21
CA ASP A 38 0.85 -1.90 0.65
C ASP A 38 0.06 -3.22 0.55
N ILE A 39 0.71 -4.32 0.14
CA ILE A 39 0.08 -5.64 0.10
C ILE A 39 -0.35 -6.07 1.51
N GLN A 40 0.46 -5.82 2.54
CA GLN A 40 0.12 -6.16 3.92
C GLN A 40 -1.05 -5.33 4.44
N LEU A 41 -1.04 -4.01 4.20
CA LEU A 41 -2.15 -3.12 4.53
C LEU A 41 -3.44 -3.55 3.82
N CYS A 42 -3.38 -3.85 2.52
CA CYS A 42 -4.54 -4.30 1.75
C CYS A 42 -5.11 -5.63 2.25
N LYS A 43 -4.24 -6.58 2.63
CA LYS A 43 -4.67 -7.88 3.20
C LYS A 43 -5.42 -7.68 4.50
N GLU A 44 -4.90 -6.84 5.39
CA GLU A 44 -5.52 -6.59 6.69
C GLU A 44 -6.83 -5.82 6.57
N ILE A 45 -6.87 -4.77 5.74
CA ILE A 45 -8.11 -4.05 5.42
C ILE A 45 -9.15 -5.02 4.85
N THR A 46 -8.76 -5.92 3.94
CA THR A 46 -9.68 -6.91 3.37
C THR A 46 -10.22 -7.88 4.42
N ARG A 47 -9.37 -8.32 5.37
CA ARG A 47 -9.77 -9.19 6.49
C ARG A 47 -10.80 -8.49 7.37
N LEU A 48 -10.51 -7.26 7.81
CA LEU A 48 -11.41 -6.46 8.66
C LEU A 48 -12.72 -6.13 7.94
N LYS A 49 -12.68 -5.77 6.66
CA LYS A 49 -13.91 -5.52 5.86
C LYS A 49 -14.79 -6.75 5.77
N LYS A 50 -14.22 -7.95 5.61
CA LYS A 50 -14.99 -9.21 5.62
C LYS A 50 -15.64 -9.48 6.97
N GLU A 51 -14.97 -9.12 8.06
CA GLU A 51 -15.54 -9.25 9.41
C GLU A 51 -16.68 -8.25 9.62
N LEU A 52 -16.46 -6.98 9.26
CA LEU A 52 -17.48 -5.93 9.34
C LEU A 52 -18.71 -6.26 8.49
N HIS A 53 -18.52 -6.75 7.26
CA HIS A 53 -19.61 -7.13 6.37
C HIS A 53 -20.54 -8.18 7.00
N LYS A 54 -20.02 -9.11 7.82
CA LYS A 54 -20.86 -10.11 8.49
C LYS A 54 -21.82 -9.47 9.48
N LEU A 55 -21.36 -8.48 10.25
CA LEU A 55 -22.18 -7.76 11.23
C LEU A 55 -23.20 -6.86 10.53
N VAL A 56 -22.75 -6.11 9.51
CA VAL A 56 -23.59 -5.20 8.72
C VAL A 56 -24.68 -5.94 7.92
N SER A 57 -24.45 -7.21 7.57
CA SER A 57 -25.46 -8.04 6.89
C SER A 57 -26.62 -8.46 7.81
N MET A 58 -26.48 -8.29 9.14
CA MET A 58 -27.55 -8.59 10.08
C MET A 58 -28.52 -7.40 10.18
N PRO A 59 -29.83 -7.63 10.29
CA PRO A 59 -30.80 -6.57 10.56
C PRO A 59 -30.48 -5.88 11.90
N ASP A 60 -30.67 -4.57 12.00
CA ASP A 60 -30.33 -3.81 13.22
C ASP A 60 -31.12 -4.24 14.47
N ASN A 61 -32.31 -4.81 14.26
CA ASN A 61 -33.16 -5.37 15.33
C ASN A 61 -32.55 -6.64 15.95
N ASP A 62 -31.71 -7.36 15.21
CA ASP A 62 -31.08 -8.61 15.63
C ASP A 62 -29.65 -8.38 16.18
N LYS A 63 -29.14 -7.13 16.11
CA LYS A 63 -27.81 -6.77 16.62
C LYS A 63 -27.84 -6.56 18.13
N SER A 64 -26.92 -7.24 18.82
CA SER A 64 -26.60 -6.94 20.20
C SER A 64 -25.86 -5.61 20.35
N THR A 65 -25.75 -5.11 21.58
CA THR A 65 -24.93 -3.92 21.86
C THR A 65 -23.46 -4.19 21.57
N GLU A 66 -23.00 -5.41 21.84
CA GLU A 66 -21.65 -5.90 21.54
C GLU A 66 -21.38 -5.93 20.03
N ASP A 67 -22.35 -6.33 19.22
CA ASP A 67 -22.21 -6.31 17.75
C ASP A 67 -22.02 -4.88 17.23
N ARG A 68 -22.82 -3.92 17.73
CA ARG A 68 -22.68 -2.51 17.35
C ARG A 68 -21.34 -1.93 17.76
N GLN A 69 -20.89 -2.23 18.98
CA GLN A 69 -19.58 -1.77 19.46
C GLN A 69 -18.44 -2.36 18.62
N LYS A 70 -18.58 -3.63 18.21
CA LYS A 70 -17.61 -4.29 17.34
C LYS A 70 -17.60 -3.71 15.92
N GLU A 71 -18.76 -3.32 15.38
CA GLU A 71 -18.84 -2.60 14.09
C GLU A 71 -18.05 -1.28 14.14
N GLU A 72 -18.24 -0.47 15.19
CA GLU A 72 -17.52 0.79 15.39
C GLU A 72 -16.00 0.56 15.54
N GLU A 73 -15.59 -0.46 16.29
CA GLU A 73 -14.18 -0.78 16.47
C GLU A 73 -13.53 -1.20 15.14
N LEU A 74 -14.20 -2.07 14.37
CA LEU A 74 -13.71 -2.50 13.06
C LEU A 74 -13.60 -1.33 12.07
N LEU A 75 -14.58 -0.42 12.07
CA LEU A 75 -14.53 0.80 11.25
C LEU A 75 -13.33 1.67 11.63
N LEU A 76 -13.10 1.88 12.93
CA LEU A 76 -11.96 2.68 13.41
C LEU A 76 -10.62 2.05 13.03
N GLN A 77 -10.48 0.73 13.13
CA GLN A 77 -9.27 0.02 12.71
C GLN A 77 -9.04 0.13 11.20
N ILE A 78 -10.09 -0.05 10.40
CA ILE A 78 -10.02 0.12 8.94
C ILE A 78 -9.60 1.54 8.58
N HIS A 79 -10.17 2.57 9.24
CA HIS A 79 -9.80 3.97 8.99
C HIS A 79 -8.32 4.21 9.25
N LYS A 80 -7.78 3.75 10.38
CA LYS A 80 -6.35 3.90 10.71
C LYS A 80 -5.43 3.23 9.69
N LEU A 81 -5.81 2.05 9.17
CA LEU A 81 -5.02 1.35 8.15
C LEU A 81 -5.06 2.06 6.80
N VAL A 82 -6.22 2.63 6.44
CA VAL A 82 -6.36 3.47 5.24
C VAL A 82 -5.51 4.73 5.36
N GLU A 83 -5.53 5.40 6.52
CA GLU A 83 -4.70 6.57 6.80
C GLU A 83 -3.20 6.24 6.75
N THR A 84 -2.78 5.12 7.34
CA THR A 84 -1.39 4.63 7.27
C THR A 84 -0.95 4.42 5.82
N ARG A 85 -1.86 3.91 5.00
CA ARG A 85 -1.61 3.70 3.58
C ARG A 85 -1.53 5.00 2.80
N ASP A 86 -2.37 5.99 3.11
CA ASP A 86 -2.31 7.31 2.48
C ASP A 86 -0.92 7.95 2.73
N PHE A 87 -0.36 7.82 3.94
CA PHE A 87 1.02 8.26 4.21
C PHE A 87 2.08 7.52 3.37
N LEU A 88 1.91 6.21 3.15
CA LEU A 88 2.83 5.44 2.29
C LEU A 88 2.87 5.99 0.86
N VAL A 89 1.74 6.50 0.39
CA VAL A 89 1.56 7.01 -0.97
C VAL A 89 2.18 8.39 -1.11
N ASP A 90 1.98 9.24 -0.10
CA ASP A 90 2.65 10.52 0.01
C ASP A 90 4.18 10.35 0.03
N ASP A 91 4.70 9.36 0.76
CA ASP A 91 6.13 9.05 0.80
C ASP A 91 6.67 8.62 -0.58
N VAL A 92 5.95 7.74 -1.29
CA VAL A 92 6.33 7.31 -2.65
C VAL A 92 6.23 8.48 -3.65
N GLU A 93 5.23 9.35 -3.51
CA GLU A 93 5.11 10.55 -4.35
C GLU A 93 6.27 11.52 -4.09
N PHE A 94 6.65 11.71 -2.82
CA PHE A 94 7.81 12.52 -2.45
C PHE A 94 9.10 11.96 -3.07
N GLU A 95 9.30 10.64 -3.00
CA GLU A 95 10.43 9.99 -3.67
C GLU A 95 10.40 10.18 -5.19
N ARG A 96 9.22 10.15 -5.82
CA ARG A 96 9.05 10.40 -7.26
C ARG A 96 9.43 11.82 -7.66
N LEU A 97 9.07 12.81 -6.84
CA LEU A 97 9.41 14.21 -7.09
C LEU A 97 10.90 14.48 -6.90
N ARG A 98 11.53 13.80 -5.93
CA ARG A 98 12.99 13.88 -5.70
C ARG A 98 13.79 13.11 -6.75
N CYS A 99 13.30 11.94 -7.17
CA CYS A 99 14.00 11.02 -8.05
C CYS A 99 13.31 11.00 -9.42
N ALA A 100 13.93 11.59 -10.45
CA ALA A 100 13.42 11.61 -11.82
C ALA A 100 13.43 10.23 -12.53
N SER A 101 13.37 9.12 -11.78
CA SER A 101 13.39 7.77 -12.31
C SER A 101 11.99 7.29 -12.69
N ALA A 102 11.86 6.69 -13.87
CA ALA A 102 10.59 6.11 -14.37
C ALA A 102 10.07 4.95 -13.48
N SER A 103 10.96 4.37 -12.69
CA SER A 103 10.71 3.25 -11.79
C SER A 103 9.72 3.61 -10.68
N VAL A 104 9.91 4.75 -10.01
CA VAL A 104 9.02 5.22 -8.93
C VAL A 104 7.63 5.61 -9.46
N ALA A 105 7.54 6.11 -10.70
CA ALA A 105 6.26 6.39 -11.35
C ALA A 105 5.40 5.11 -11.55
N THR A 106 6.04 3.96 -11.77
CA THR A 106 5.33 2.68 -11.92
C THR A 106 4.73 2.20 -10.60
N ILE A 107 5.45 2.41 -9.49
CA ILE A 107 4.96 2.10 -8.13
C ILE A 107 3.79 3.01 -7.79
N PHE A 108 3.95 4.32 -8.01
CA PHE A 108 2.91 5.30 -7.76
C PHE A 108 1.61 4.96 -8.52
N LEU A 109 1.69 4.62 -9.81
CA LEU A 109 0.53 4.20 -10.60
C LEU A 109 -0.13 2.91 -10.08
N HIS A 110 0.65 1.91 -9.67
CA HIS A 110 0.10 0.68 -9.08
C HIS A 110 -0.58 0.96 -7.74
N MET A 111 0.07 1.73 -6.87
CA MET A 111 -0.51 2.19 -5.61
C MET A 111 -1.81 2.93 -5.89
N ASP A 112 -1.81 4.00 -6.70
CA ASP A 112 -2.99 4.84 -6.99
C ASP A 112 -4.19 4.04 -7.53
N VAL A 113 -3.94 3.11 -8.46
CA VAL A 113 -4.98 2.24 -9.04
C VAL A 113 -5.56 1.30 -7.98
N VAL A 114 -4.72 0.73 -7.11
CA VAL A 114 -5.16 -0.10 -5.97
C VAL A 114 -5.75 0.78 -4.84
N ILE A 115 -5.56 2.11 -4.83
CA ILE A 115 -6.04 3.05 -3.79
C ILE A 115 -7.44 3.57 -4.05
N LYS A 116 -7.72 4.07 -5.26
CA LYS A 116 -9.01 4.70 -5.54
C LYS A 116 -10.16 3.70 -5.57
N GLN A 117 -9.91 2.43 -5.90
CA GLN A 117 -10.96 1.41 -5.93
C GLN A 117 -11.51 1.02 -4.54
N PRO A 118 -10.69 0.74 -3.51
CA PRO A 118 -11.21 0.37 -2.19
C PRO A 118 -11.75 1.54 -1.36
N LEU A 119 -11.16 2.76 -1.44
CA LEU A 119 -11.65 3.93 -0.67
C LEU A 119 -13.03 4.40 -1.15
N SER A 120 -13.28 4.42 -2.46
CA SER A 120 -14.61 4.77 -3.00
C SER A 120 -15.68 3.76 -2.58
N ALA A 121 -15.33 2.48 -2.47
CA ALA A 121 -16.21 1.44 -1.94
C ALA A 121 -16.45 1.56 -0.43
N ILE A 122 -15.46 1.98 0.37
CA ILE A 122 -15.63 2.22 1.81
C ILE A 122 -16.51 3.45 2.06
N LYS A 123 -16.25 4.57 1.37
CA LYS A 123 -17.09 5.77 1.46
C LYS A 123 -18.53 5.49 1.02
N SER A 124 -18.73 4.66 -0.01
CA SER A 124 -20.06 4.22 -0.42
C SER A 124 -20.74 3.34 0.63
N LEU A 125 -19.98 2.48 1.33
CA LEU A 125 -20.50 1.62 2.40
C LEU A 125 -20.84 2.42 3.67
N GLU A 126 -19.99 3.38 4.06
CA GLU A 126 -20.28 4.31 5.16
C GLU A 126 -21.50 5.20 4.86
N HIS A 127 -21.64 5.65 3.61
CA HIS A 127 -22.81 6.41 3.17
C HIS A 127 -24.07 5.55 3.21
N PHE A 128 -23.99 4.30 2.74
CA PHE A 128 -25.08 3.32 2.82
C PHE A 128 -25.48 3.02 4.27
N LEU A 129 -24.51 2.81 5.16
CA LEU A 129 -24.72 2.59 6.59
C LEU A 129 -25.39 3.80 7.29
N ARG A 130 -24.99 5.04 6.94
CA ARG A 130 -25.66 6.25 7.46
C ARG A 130 -27.11 6.38 7.00
N HIS A 131 -27.40 6.06 5.75
CA HIS A 131 -28.77 6.19 5.22
C HIS A 131 -29.72 5.11 5.75
N SER A 132 -29.22 3.92 6.10
CA SER A 132 -30.02 2.90 6.78
C SER A 132 -30.37 3.29 8.23
N ALA A 133 -29.53 4.10 8.89
CA ALA A 133 -29.78 4.58 10.25
C ALA A 133 -30.74 5.80 10.33
N GLU A 134 -30.95 6.52 9.23
CA GLU A 134 -31.80 7.73 9.17
C GLU A 134 -33.22 7.46 8.64
N SER A 135 -33.56 6.22 8.28
CA SER A 135 -34.88 5.83 7.72
C SER A 135 -35.89 5.32 8.76
N VAL A 136 -35.71 5.61 10.05
CA VAL A 136 -36.69 5.31 11.13
C VAL A 136 -37.10 6.59 11.83
#